data_AF-A0A961L7D6-F1
#
_entry.id   AF-A0A961L7D6-F1
#
_cell.length_a   1.000
_cell.length_b   1.000
_cell.length_c   1.000
_cell.angle_alpha   90.00
_cell.angle_beta   90.00
_cell.angle_gamma   90.00
#
_symmetry.space_group_name_H-M   'P 1'
#
loop_
_entity.id
_entity.type
_entity.pdbx_description
1 polymer ?
#
loop_
_entity_poly.entity_id
_entity_poly.type
_entity_poly.pdbx_seq_one_letter_code
_entity_poly.pdbx_strand_id
1 'polypeptide(L)'
;KGYLYGLSTEAGAQPVVEACHAAASRVAATPRERGHVAALGHLAQGRWHEAGKVLADLADAYPRDALALQAGHQVDFFTGNAPMLRARIEKALPHWDETLPGYHALLGMHAFGLEENADYAAAESAGRRAVDLEPRDGWAQHAVAHVMEMQCRQQDGIAWMRENTEKWTKDSFLQVHNWWHLALFHYELGETDAIFELFDGPIYGSGSTIALNMVDASA
;
A
#
# COMPACT_ATOMS: atom_id res chain seq x y z
N LYS A 1 16.41 4.90 -0.18
CA LYS A 1 16.88 3.50 -0.01
C LYS A 1 16.49 2.94 1.35
N GLY A 2 16.84 3.59 2.48
CA GLY A 2 16.49 3.12 3.83
C GLY A 2 15.03 2.64 3.98
N TYR A 3 14.04 3.48 3.67
CA TYR A 3 12.62 3.08 3.74
C TYR A 3 12.23 1.94 2.80
N LEU A 4 12.78 1.87 1.59
CA LEU A 4 12.48 0.79 0.64
C LEU A 4 12.80 -0.58 1.22
N TYR A 5 13.94 -0.70 1.90
CA TYR A 5 14.37 -1.92 2.58
C TYR A 5 13.71 -2.09 3.95
N GLY A 6 13.50 -0.99 4.68
CA GLY A 6 12.92 -1.01 6.02
C GLY A 6 11.45 -1.38 6.04
N LEU A 7 10.74 -1.13 4.93
CA LEU A 7 9.32 -1.43 4.77
C LEU A 7 9.07 -2.66 3.89
N SER A 8 10.11 -3.34 3.38
CA SER A 8 9.90 -4.55 2.57
C SER A 8 9.52 -5.77 3.41
N THR A 9 9.69 -5.72 4.73
CA THR A 9 9.50 -6.85 5.68
C THR A 9 10.40 -8.07 5.43
N GLU A 10 11.32 -7.97 4.48
CA GLU A 10 12.27 -9.01 4.13
C GLU A 10 13.42 -9.06 5.16
N ALA A 11 13.64 -10.20 5.82
CA ALA A 11 14.69 -10.34 6.83
C ALA A 11 16.10 -10.00 6.28
N GLY A 12 16.36 -10.34 5.03
CA GLY A 12 17.63 -10.03 4.35
C GLY A 12 17.87 -8.54 4.08
N ALA A 13 16.84 -7.70 4.20
CA ALA A 13 16.94 -6.26 3.99
C ALA A 13 17.55 -5.54 5.21
N GLN A 14 17.47 -6.15 6.39
CA GLN A 14 17.82 -5.53 7.68
C GLN A 14 19.23 -4.89 7.72
N PRO A 15 20.32 -5.54 7.27
CA PRO A 15 21.64 -4.92 7.28
C PRO A 15 21.72 -3.64 6.42
N VAL A 16 20.93 -3.57 5.34
CA VAL A 16 20.88 -2.39 4.46
C VAL A 16 20.17 -1.22 5.16
N VAL A 17 19.12 -1.51 5.94
CA VAL A 17 18.39 -0.51 6.74
C VAL A 17 19.31 0.10 7.79
N GLU A 18 20.03 -0.74 8.53
CA GLU A 18 20.99 -0.31 9.56
C GLU A 18 22.12 0.53 8.96
N ALA A 19 22.70 0.10 7.83
CA ALA A 19 23.72 0.86 7.12
C ALA A 19 23.20 2.22 6.62
N CYS A 20 21.98 2.26 6.07
CA CYS A 20 21.35 3.50 5.64
C CYS A 20 21.12 4.47 6.80
N HIS A 21 20.60 3.97 7.93
CA HIS A 21 20.42 4.77 9.14
C HIS A 21 21.76 5.30 9.66
N ALA A 22 22.77 4.44 9.80
CA ALA A 22 24.10 4.83 10.28
C ALA A 22 24.77 5.90 9.40
N ALA A 23 24.60 5.80 8.07
CA ALA A 23 25.08 6.80 7.14
C ALA A 23 24.33 8.13 7.29
N ALA A 24 23.00 8.10 7.33
CA ALA A 24 22.17 9.30 7.41
C ALA A 24 22.34 10.06 8.75
N SER A 25 22.53 9.33 9.85
CA SER A 25 22.74 9.91 11.19
C SER A 25 24.04 10.71 11.34
N ARG A 26 24.96 10.64 10.37
CA ARG A 26 26.24 11.36 10.38
C ARG A 26 26.22 12.67 9.59
N VAL A 27 25.11 12.97 8.90
CA VAL A 27 25.02 14.14 8.02
C VAL A 27 24.24 15.25 8.74
N ALA A 28 24.65 16.50 8.53
CA ALA A 28 23.85 17.64 8.97
C ALA A 28 22.49 17.61 8.24
N ALA A 29 21.41 17.68 9.01
CA ALA A 29 20.05 17.46 8.50
C ALA A 29 19.11 18.56 9.00
N THR A 30 18.17 18.96 8.16
CA THR A 30 17.02 19.82 8.51
C THR A 30 16.10 19.13 9.53
N PRO A 31 15.18 19.85 10.21
CA PRO A 31 14.22 19.20 11.12
C PRO A 31 13.43 18.06 10.47
N ARG A 32 12.96 18.26 9.23
CA ARG A 32 12.26 17.24 8.43
C ARG A 32 13.12 15.99 8.21
N GLU A 33 14.35 16.17 7.73
CA GLU A 33 15.26 15.06 7.48
C GLU A 33 15.64 14.33 8.77
N ARG A 34 15.84 15.05 9.89
CA ARG A 34 16.10 14.43 11.19
C ARG A 34 14.94 13.54 11.65
N GLY A 35 13.69 13.96 11.41
CA GLY A 35 12.53 13.12 11.68
C GLY A 35 12.55 11.82 10.88
N HIS A 36 12.90 11.88 9.59
CA HIS A 36 13.00 10.67 8.77
C HIS A 36 14.11 9.74 9.23
N VAL A 37 15.27 10.29 9.59
CA VAL A 37 16.38 9.52 10.16
C VAL A 37 15.96 8.85 11.46
N ALA A 38 15.24 9.56 12.34
CA ALA A 38 14.72 8.99 13.58
C ALA A 38 13.73 7.84 13.31
N ALA A 39 12.74 8.05 12.44
CA ALA A 39 11.78 7.00 12.06
C ALA A 39 12.49 5.78 11.44
N LEU A 40 13.47 5.97 10.55
CA LEU A 40 14.27 4.88 9.99
C LEU A 40 15.07 4.16 11.08
N GLY A 41 15.62 4.89 12.06
CA GLY A 41 16.31 4.31 13.21
C GLY A 41 15.40 3.44 14.08
N HIS A 42 14.13 3.82 14.22
CA HIS A 42 13.11 2.99 14.89
C HIS A 42 12.79 1.72 14.09
N LEU A 43 12.58 1.83 12.77
CA LEU A 43 12.37 0.67 11.89
C LEU A 43 13.55 -0.30 11.93
N ALA A 44 14.79 0.21 11.86
CA ALA A 44 16.00 -0.59 11.97
C ALA A 44 16.13 -1.35 13.30
N GLN A 45 15.34 -1.01 14.31
CA GLN A 45 15.34 -1.68 15.61
C GLN A 45 14.03 -2.42 15.88
N GLY A 46 13.20 -2.63 14.85
CA GLY A 46 11.90 -3.30 14.96
C GLY A 46 10.85 -2.51 15.76
N ARG A 47 11.08 -1.22 16.05
CA ARG A 47 10.16 -0.37 16.81
C ARG A 47 9.14 0.30 15.89
N TRP A 48 8.30 -0.50 15.25
CA TRP A 48 7.32 -0.05 14.25
C TRP A 48 6.37 1.03 14.78
N HIS A 49 5.80 0.85 15.98
CA HIS A 49 4.89 1.86 16.56
C HIS A 49 5.57 3.21 16.82
N GLU A 50 6.83 3.21 17.26
CA GLU A 50 7.58 4.46 17.46
C GLU A 50 7.93 5.12 16.12
N ALA A 51 8.28 4.34 15.09
CA ALA A 51 8.45 4.86 13.74
C ALA A 51 7.16 5.51 13.23
N GLY A 52 6.01 4.87 13.44
CA GLY A 52 4.69 5.37 13.04
C GLY A 52 4.33 6.70 13.69
N LYS A 53 4.65 6.88 14.98
CA LYS A 53 4.47 8.15 15.71
C LYS A 53 5.32 9.26 15.10
N VAL A 54 6.61 9.03 14.88
CA VAL A 54 7.51 10.01 14.27
C VAL A 54 7.05 10.39 12.85
N LEU A 55 6.59 9.41 12.07
CA LEU A 55 6.05 9.65 10.74
C LEU A 55 4.74 10.44 10.77
N ALA A 56 3.91 10.27 11.82
CA ALA A 56 2.69 11.07 12.02
C ALA A 56 3.04 12.51 12.35
N ASP A 57 3.97 12.74 13.26
CA ASP A 57 4.45 14.08 13.59
C ASP A 57 5.05 14.80 12.37
N LEU A 58 5.78 14.06 11.52
CA LEU A 58 6.30 14.58 10.25
C LEU A 58 5.20 14.95 9.27
N ALA A 59 4.20 14.09 9.07
CA ALA A 59 3.09 14.35 8.18
C ALA A 59 2.27 15.56 8.65
N ASP A 60 2.05 15.71 9.96
CA ASP A 60 1.35 16.85 10.55
C ASP A 60 2.14 18.16 10.38
N ALA A 61 3.47 18.13 10.55
CA ALA A 61 4.33 19.31 10.37
C ALA A 61 4.59 19.67 8.89
N TYR A 62 4.61 18.66 8.01
CA TYR A 62 4.91 18.78 6.59
C TYR A 62 3.86 18.02 5.77
N PRO A 63 2.62 18.55 5.63
CA PRO A 63 1.51 17.79 5.03
C PRO A 63 1.70 17.44 3.56
N ARG A 64 2.66 18.06 2.86
CA ARG A 64 3.06 17.73 1.47
C ARG A 64 4.24 16.76 1.39
N ASP A 65 4.66 16.20 2.52
CA ASP A 65 5.73 15.21 2.57
C ASP A 65 5.22 13.83 2.12
N ALA A 66 5.24 13.60 0.81
CA ALA A 66 4.82 12.34 0.22
C ALA A 66 5.53 11.12 0.82
N LEU A 67 6.82 11.27 1.21
CA LEU A 67 7.58 10.17 1.78
C LEU A 67 7.11 9.85 3.21
N ALA A 68 6.83 10.87 4.03
CA ALA A 68 6.32 10.66 5.38
C ALA A 68 4.91 10.04 5.36
N LEU A 69 4.07 10.48 4.43
CA LEU A 69 2.73 9.94 4.22
C LEU A 69 2.79 8.47 3.80
N GLN A 70 3.53 8.16 2.72
CA GLN A 70 3.67 6.80 2.22
C GLN A 70 4.27 5.85 3.27
N ALA A 71 5.40 6.23 3.87
CA ALA A 71 6.07 5.40 4.86
C ALA A 71 5.21 5.22 6.12
N GLY A 72 4.55 6.29 6.57
CA GLY A 72 3.66 6.24 7.72
C GLY A 72 2.46 5.33 7.48
N HIS A 73 1.80 5.47 6.32
CA HIS A 73 0.67 4.64 5.92
C HIS A 73 1.05 3.16 5.84
N GLN A 74 2.22 2.83 5.29
CA GLN A 74 2.72 1.46 5.25
C GLN A 74 2.99 0.89 6.65
N VAL A 75 3.53 1.70 7.57
CA VAL A 75 3.71 1.30 8.98
C VAL A 75 2.37 1.08 9.67
N ASP A 76 1.39 1.95 9.43
CA ASP A 76 0.04 1.80 9.99
C ASP A 76 -0.61 0.49 9.51
N PHE A 77 -0.44 0.14 8.22
CA PHE A 77 -0.89 -1.14 7.66
C PHE A 77 -0.23 -2.33 8.35
N PHE A 78 1.10 -2.39 8.39
CA PHE A 78 1.82 -3.50 9.01
C PHE A 78 1.61 -3.64 10.52
N THR A 79 1.13 -2.59 11.18
CA THR A 79 0.81 -2.61 12.61
C THR A 79 -0.68 -2.76 12.90
N GLY A 80 -1.52 -2.92 11.87
CA GLY A 80 -2.97 -3.08 12.01
C GLY A 80 -3.69 -1.83 12.53
N ASN A 81 -3.12 -0.64 12.34
CA ASN A 81 -3.67 0.61 12.85
C ASN A 81 -4.63 1.25 11.84
N ALA A 82 -5.77 0.60 11.61
CA ALA A 82 -6.77 1.04 10.65
C ALA A 82 -7.22 2.51 10.83
N PRO A 83 -7.49 3.02 12.05
CA PRO A 83 -7.86 4.43 12.22
C PRO A 83 -6.80 5.40 11.70
N MET A 84 -5.51 5.05 11.84
CA MET A 84 -4.42 5.89 11.33
C MET A 84 -4.24 5.82 9.81
N LEU A 85 -4.55 4.70 9.15
CA LEU A 85 -4.57 4.61 7.69
C LEU A 85 -5.45 5.71 7.08
N ARG A 86 -6.64 5.91 7.66
CA ARG A 86 -7.57 6.98 7.29
C ARG A 86 -7.07 8.35 7.76
N ALA A 87 -6.88 8.53 9.08
CA ALA A 87 -6.69 9.84 9.67
C ALA A 87 -5.41 10.56 9.20
N ARG A 88 -4.32 9.82 8.94
CA ARG A 88 -3.06 10.39 8.43
C ARG A 88 -3.27 11.09 7.10
N ILE A 89 -4.02 10.45 6.21
CA ILE A 89 -4.24 10.96 4.86
C ILE A 89 -5.28 12.07 4.87
N GLU A 90 -6.35 11.93 5.65
CA GLU A 90 -7.38 12.97 5.81
C GLU A 90 -6.82 14.31 6.28
N LYS A 91 -5.87 14.30 7.23
CA LYS A 91 -5.18 15.52 7.68
C LYS A 91 -4.35 16.18 6.59
N ALA A 92 -3.76 15.40 5.68
CA ALA A 92 -2.91 15.91 4.61
C ALA A 92 -3.74 16.43 3.43
N LEU A 93 -4.88 15.79 3.11
CA LEU A 93 -5.69 16.06 1.92
C LEU A 93 -5.96 17.54 1.62
N PRO A 94 -6.30 18.42 2.59
CA PRO A 94 -6.53 19.84 2.33
C PRO A 94 -5.33 20.60 1.75
N HIS A 95 -4.13 20.03 1.85
CA HIS A 95 -2.89 20.62 1.33
C HIS A 95 -2.51 20.09 -0.06
N TRP A 96 -3.29 19.17 -0.62
CA TRP A 96 -3.04 18.54 -1.90
C TRP A 96 -4.15 18.80 -2.90
N ASP A 97 -3.76 18.82 -4.17
CA ASP A 97 -4.66 18.93 -5.31
C ASP A 97 -4.04 18.22 -6.52
N GLU A 98 -4.80 18.14 -7.61
CA GLU A 98 -4.41 17.45 -8.85
C GLU A 98 -3.15 18.04 -9.52
N THR A 99 -2.72 19.25 -9.16
CA THR A 99 -1.50 19.85 -9.70
C THR A 99 -0.23 19.31 -9.04
N LEU A 100 -0.36 18.68 -7.87
CA LEU A 100 0.77 18.06 -7.18
C LEU A 100 1.06 16.65 -7.72
N PRO A 101 2.32 16.36 -8.09
CA PRO A 101 2.72 15.00 -8.46
C PRO A 101 2.42 14.02 -7.32
N GLY A 102 1.80 12.88 -7.66
CA GLY A 102 1.44 11.83 -6.70
C GLY A 102 0.10 12.04 -5.98
N TYR A 103 -0.73 13.01 -6.41
CA TYR A 103 -2.08 13.17 -5.84
C TYR A 103 -2.93 11.90 -5.98
N HIS A 104 -2.82 11.17 -7.09
CA HIS A 104 -3.48 9.87 -7.28
C HIS A 104 -3.10 8.88 -6.16
N ALA A 105 -1.83 8.81 -5.78
CA ALA A 105 -1.36 7.90 -4.73
C ALA A 105 -1.89 8.30 -3.35
N LEU A 106 -2.04 9.61 -3.09
CA LEU A 106 -2.70 10.09 -1.88
C LEU A 106 -4.17 9.66 -1.82
N LEU A 107 -4.89 9.75 -2.94
CA LEU A 107 -6.25 9.25 -3.04
C LEU A 107 -6.33 7.72 -2.90
N GLY A 108 -5.37 6.98 -3.45
CA GLY A 108 -5.27 5.53 -3.28
C GLY A 108 -5.05 5.12 -1.81
N MET A 109 -4.14 5.78 -1.10
CA MET A 109 -3.96 5.58 0.34
C MET A 109 -5.23 5.96 1.13
N HIS A 110 -5.89 7.06 0.76
CA HIS A 110 -7.15 7.45 1.38
C HIS A 110 -8.25 6.41 1.18
N ALA A 111 -8.39 5.89 -0.05
CA ALA A 111 -9.37 4.87 -0.39
C ALA A 111 -9.18 3.61 0.46
N PHE A 112 -7.94 3.13 0.58
CA PHE A 112 -7.62 1.98 1.42
C PHE A 112 -7.90 2.27 2.90
N GLY A 113 -7.49 3.43 3.41
CA GLY A 113 -7.80 3.81 4.78
C GLY A 113 -9.29 3.91 5.07
N LEU A 114 -10.10 4.41 4.13
CA LEU A 114 -11.56 4.45 4.27
C LEU A 114 -12.18 3.06 4.30
N GLU A 115 -11.73 2.17 3.40
CA GLU A 115 -12.22 0.79 3.29
C GLU A 115 -11.94 0.00 4.57
N GLU A 116 -10.71 0.06 5.09
CA GLU A 116 -10.32 -0.57 6.37
C GLU A 116 -11.08 0.00 7.58
N ASN A 117 -11.76 1.14 7.42
CA ASN A 117 -12.66 1.73 8.42
C ASN A 117 -14.15 1.58 8.05
N ALA A 118 -14.48 0.66 7.14
CA ALA A 118 -15.82 0.34 6.66
C ALA A 118 -16.60 1.50 6.00
N ASP A 119 -15.90 2.53 5.50
CA ASP A 119 -16.49 3.64 4.74
C ASP A 119 -16.45 3.35 3.24
N TYR A 120 -17.12 2.26 2.84
CA TYR A 120 -16.99 1.64 1.52
C TYR A 120 -17.36 2.54 0.34
N ALA A 121 -18.41 3.35 0.49
CA ALA A 121 -18.86 4.23 -0.59
C ALA A 121 -17.84 5.34 -0.88
N ALA A 122 -17.27 5.94 0.18
CA ALA A 122 -16.23 6.95 0.04
C ALA A 122 -14.93 6.32 -0.49
N ALA A 123 -14.59 5.13 0.00
CA ALA A 123 -13.43 4.37 -0.46
C ALA A 123 -13.50 4.07 -1.96
N GLU A 124 -14.64 3.58 -2.46
CA GLU A 124 -14.83 3.30 -3.88
C GLU A 124 -14.64 4.55 -4.73
N SER A 125 -15.26 5.67 -4.32
CA SER A 125 -15.18 6.94 -5.03
C SER A 125 -13.74 7.46 -5.10
N ALA A 126 -13.01 7.43 -3.99
CA ALA A 126 -11.62 7.87 -3.93
C ALA A 126 -10.70 6.97 -4.76
N GLY A 127 -10.87 5.65 -4.66
CA GLY A 127 -10.04 4.67 -5.36
C GLY A 127 -10.24 4.71 -6.88
N ARG A 128 -11.49 4.79 -7.34
CA ARG A 128 -11.78 4.98 -8.77
C ARG A 128 -11.19 6.27 -9.30
N ARG A 129 -11.32 7.37 -8.55
CA ARG A 129 -10.72 8.65 -8.95
C ARG A 129 -9.20 8.59 -9.05
N ALA A 130 -8.54 7.86 -8.15
CA ALA A 130 -7.10 7.64 -8.21
C ALA A 130 -6.70 6.87 -9.48
N VAL A 131 -7.39 5.79 -9.82
CA VAL A 131 -7.15 5.00 -11.04
C VAL A 131 -7.45 5.82 -12.31
N ASP A 132 -8.47 6.67 -12.32
CA ASP A 132 -8.75 7.57 -13.44
C ASP A 132 -7.59 8.55 -13.71
N LEU A 133 -6.93 9.01 -12.63
CA LEU A 133 -5.78 9.92 -12.71
C LEU A 133 -4.49 9.20 -13.12
N GLU A 134 -4.26 8.00 -12.58
CA GLU A 134 -3.12 7.14 -12.90
C GLU A 134 -3.57 5.67 -12.97
N PRO A 135 -3.82 5.14 -14.19
CA PRO A 135 -4.31 3.77 -14.36
C PRO A 135 -3.37 2.69 -13.81
N ARG A 136 -2.08 3.02 -13.58
CA ARG A 136 -1.10 2.09 -13.01
C ARG A 136 -1.07 2.09 -11.48
N ASP A 137 -1.96 2.83 -10.82
CA ASP A 137 -2.05 2.85 -9.37
C ASP A 137 -2.63 1.52 -8.84
N GLY A 138 -1.73 0.54 -8.65
CA GLY A 138 -2.08 -0.78 -8.17
C GLY A 138 -2.63 -0.78 -6.73
N TRP A 139 -2.32 0.24 -5.93
CA TRP A 139 -2.82 0.38 -4.56
C TRP A 139 -4.27 0.87 -4.54
N ALA A 140 -4.61 1.82 -5.41
CA ALA A 140 -6.00 2.24 -5.60
C ALA A 140 -6.86 1.12 -6.24
N GLN A 141 -6.31 0.40 -7.23
CA GLN A 141 -6.96 -0.78 -7.82
C GLN A 141 -7.33 -1.81 -6.73
N HIS A 142 -6.37 -2.09 -5.85
CA HIS A 142 -6.49 -2.98 -4.70
C HIS A 142 -7.58 -2.52 -3.72
N ALA A 143 -7.56 -1.24 -3.32
CA ALA A 143 -8.54 -0.70 -2.38
C ALA A 143 -9.98 -0.83 -2.90
N VAL A 144 -10.21 -0.61 -4.20
CA VAL A 144 -11.54 -0.81 -4.79
C VAL A 144 -11.92 -2.29 -4.85
N ALA A 145 -10.96 -3.21 -5.06
CA ALA A 145 -11.24 -4.65 -5.00
C ALA A 145 -11.73 -5.06 -3.60
N HIS A 146 -11.04 -4.62 -2.54
CA HIS A 146 -11.49 -4.81 -1.16
C HIS A 146 -12.93 -4.32 -0.94
N VAL A 147 -13.28 -3.13 -1.42
CA VAL A 147 -14.65 -2.61 -1.31
C VAL A 147 -15.70 -3.56 -1.93
N MET A 148 -15.36 -4.20 -3.05
CA MET A 148 -16.25 -5.16 -3.70
C MET A 148 -16.37 -6.46 -2.90
N GLU A 149 -15.26 -6.95 -2.35
CA GLU A 149 -15.24 -8.12 -1.47
C GLU A 149 -16.10 -7.90 -0.23
N MET A 150 -15.87 -6.81 0.50
CA MET A 150 -16.56 -6.49 1.74
C MET A 150 -18.07 -6.24 1.58
N GLN A 151 -18.53 -5.95 0.36
CA GLN A 151 -19.94 -5.75 0.05
C GLN A 151 -20.58 -6.93 -0.70
N CYS A 152 -19.87 -8.05 -0.84
CA CYS A 152 -20.31 -9.22 -1.59
C CYS A 152 -20.73 -8.89 -3.03
N ARG A 153 -19.91 -8.10 -3.72
CA ARG A 153 -20.12 -7.65 -5.12
C ARG A 153 -19.12 -8.32 -6.05
N GLN A 154 -19.04 -9.65 -6.00
CA GLN A 154 -18.01 -10.45 -6.69
C GLN A 154 -17.99 -10.19 -8.20
N GLN A 155 -19.16 -10.11 -8.84
CA GLN A 155 -19.25 -9.83 -10.28
C GLN A 155 -18.71 -8.44 -10.64
N ASP A 156 -18.99 -7.43 -9.82
CA ASP A 156 -18.43 -6.08 -10.00
C ASP A 156 -16.92 -6.08 -9.77
N GLY A 157 -16.44 -6.84 -8.78
CA GLY A 157 -15.02 -7.05 -8.50
C GLY A 157 -14.29 -7.69 -9.68
N ILE A 158 -14.84 -8.76 -10.26
CA ILE A 158 -14.29 -9.41 -11.46
C ILE A 158 -14.23 -8.43 -12.63
N ALA A 159 -15.32 -7.69 -12.88
CA ALA A 159 -15.36 -6.69 -13.94
C ALA A 159 -14.29 -5.61 -13.75
N TRP A 160 -14.18 -5.08 -12.52
CA TRP A 160 -13.20 -4.07 -12.15
C TRP A 160 -11.75 -4.53 -12.35
N MET A 161 -11.42 -5.75 -11.91
CA MET A 161 -10.07 -6.29 -12.05
C MET A 161 -9.72 -6.61 -13.50
N ARG A 162 -10.69 -7.04 -14.31
CA ARG A 162 -10.47 -7.40 -15.72
C ARG A 162 -10.39 -6.18 -16.65
N GLU A 163 -11.10 -5.10 -16.36
CA GLU A 163 -11.25 -3.93 -17.25
C GLU A 163 -9.90 -3.41 -17.78
N ASN A 164 -8.91 -3.22 -16.90
CA ASN A 164 -7.61 -2.65 -17.25
C ASN A 164 -6.43 -3.50 -16.76
N THR A 165 -6.55 -4.82 -16.91
CA THR A 165 -5.57 -5.82 -16.45
C THR A 165 -4.11 -5.40 -16.68
N GLU A 166 -3.73 -4.98 -17.90
CA GLU A 166 -2.33 -4.63 -18.19
C GLU A 166 -1.80 -3.46 -17.33
N LYS A 167 -2.66 -2.49 -16.99
CA LYS A 167 -2.25 -1.26 -16.31
C LYS A 167 -1.80 -1.50 -14.88
N TRP A 168 -2.57 -2.26 -14.11
CA TRP A 168 -2.26 -2.54 -12.70
C TRP A 168 -1.30 -3.72 -12.51
N THR A 169 -1.08 -4.53 -13.55
CA THR A 169 -0.18 -5.70 -13.49
C THR A 169 1.28 -5.36 -13.84
N LYS A 170 1.51 -4.53 -14.87
CA LYS A 170 2.85 -4.37 -15.46
C LYS A 170 3.81 -3.60 -14.54
N ASP A 171 4.92 -4.27 -14.18
CA ASP A 171 5.97 -3.77 -13.28
C ASP A 171 5.41 -3.32 -11.91
N SER A 172 4.37 -4.01 -11.42
CA SER A 172 3.67 -3.68 -10.18
C SER A 172 4.07 -4.62 -9.05
N PHE A 173 4.41 -4.05 -7.89
CA PHE A 173 4.66 -4.82 -6.67
C PHE A 173 3.42 -5.57 -6.19
N LEU A 174 2.22 -5.02 -6.41
CA LEU A 174 0.94 -5.61 -6.01
C LEU A 174 0.33 -6.52 -7.07
N GLN A 175 1.05 -6.84 -8.15
CA GLN A 175 0.48 -7.64 -9.24
C GLN A 175 -0.08 -8.97 -8.74
N VAL A 176 0.71 -9.76 -8.02
CA VAL A 176 0.31 -11.09 -7.51
C VAL A 176 -0.87 -10.95 -6.55
N HIS A 177 -0.78 -10.02 -5.62
CA HIS A 177 -1.83 -9.77 -4.64
C HIS A 177 -3.17 -9.36 -5.28
N ASN A 178 -3.13 -8.51 -6.31
CA ASN A 178 -4.32 -8.14 -7.07
C ASN A 178 -4.89 -9.32 -7.89
N TRP A 179 -4.05 -10.23 -8.38
CA TRP A 179 -4.54 -11.47 -8.98
C TRP A 179 -5.18 -12.40 -7.96
N TRP A 180 -4.66 -12.45 -6.74
CA TRP A 180 -5.24 -13.21 -5.64
C TRP A 180 -6.64 -12.71 -5.29
N HIS A 181 -6.86 -11.39 -5.19
CA HIS A 181 -8.21 -10.81 -5.03
C HIS A 181 -9.19 -11.26 -6.13
N LEU A 182 -8.73 -11.27 -7.38
CA LEU A 182 -9.57 -11.76 -8.47
C LEU A 182 -9.92 -13.26 -8.31
N ALA A 183 -8.98 -14.07 -7.83
CA ALA A 183 -9.25 -15.47 -7.55
C ALA A 183 -10.26 -15.65 -6.40
N LEU A 184 -10.24 -14.78 -5.39
CA LEU A 184 -11.24 -14.80 -4.30
C LEU A 184 -12.66 -14.52 -4.81
N PHE A 185 -12.84 -13.56 -5.72
CA PHE A 185 -14.16 -13.33 -6.32
C PHE A 185 -14.68 -14.58 -7.06
N HIS A 186 -13.82 -15.25 -7.81
CA HIS A 186 -14.17 -16.51 -8.49
C HIS A 186 -14.44 -17.64 -7.48
N TYR A 187 -13.69 -17.70 -6.37
CA TYR A 187 -13.89 -18.66 -5.29
C TYR A 187 -15.28 -18.55 -4.66
N GLU A 188 -15.71 -17.34 -4.33
CA GLU A 188 -17.03 -17.11 -3.73
C GLU A 188 -18.20 -17.43 -4.67
N LEU A 189 -17.96 -17.41 -5.99
CA LEU A 189 -18.93 -17.85 -7.00
C LEU A 189 -18.88 -19.36 -7.30
N GLY A 190 -17.91 -20.08 -6.75
CA GLY A 190 -17.70 -21.51 -7.02
C GLY A 190 -17.12 -21.82 -8.40
N GLU A 191 -16.44 -20.86 -9.02
CA GLU A 191 -15.88 -20.94 -10.37
C GLU A 191 -14.48 -21.58 -10.36
N THR A 192 -14.42 -22.84 -9.93
CA THR A 192 -13.18 -23.59 -9.65
C THR A 192 -12.14 -23.56 -10.77
N ASP A 193 -12.55 -23.68 -12.03
CA ASP A 193 -11.61 -23.68 -13.16
C ASP A 193 -10.85 -22.34 -13.28
N ALA A 194 -11.54 -21.22 -13.04
CA ALA A 194 -10.93 -19.88 -13.08
C ALA A 194 -9.94 -19.67 -11.93
N ILE A 195 -10.22 -20.25 -10.76
CA ILE A 195 -9.34 -20.20 -9.59
C ILE A 195 -8.01 -20.90 -9.92
N PHE A 196 -8.06 -22.11 -10.47
CA PHE A 196 -6.83 -22.84 -10.83
C PHE A 196 -6.06 -22.18 -11.97
N GLU A 197 -6.73 -21.59 -12.97
CA GLU A 197 -6.06 -20.82 -14.02
C GLU A 197 -5.27 -19.62 -13.44
N LEU A 198 -5.87 -18.90 -12.48
CA LEU A 198 -5.22 -17.78 -11.80
C LEU A 198 -4.08 -18.24 -10.88
N PHE A 199 -4.30 -19.34 -10.16
CA PHE A 199 -3.29 -19.92 -9.28
C PHE A 199 -2.05 -20.38 -10.06
N ASP A 200 -2.25 -21.26 -11.05
CA ASP A 200 -1.15 -21.85 -11.84
C ASP A 200 -0.48 -20.83 -12.76
N GLY A 201 -1.19 -19.77 -13.15
CA GLY A 201 -0.68 -18.69 -13.98
C GLY A 201 -0.08 -17.55 -13.16
N PRO A 202 -0.80 -16.42 -13.01
CA PRO A 202 -0.24 -15.19 -12.48
C PRO A 202 0.11 -15.20 -10.99
N ILE A 203 -0.46 -16.08 -10.16
CA ILE A 203 -0.20 -16.10 -8.72
C ILE A 203 1.06 -16.90 -8.40
N TYR A 204 1.07 -18.19 -8.74
CA TYR A 204 2.15 -19.12 -8.38
C TYR A 204 3.09 -19.46 -9.55
N GLY A 205 2.66 -19.31 -10.81
CA GLY A 205 3.40 -19.81 -11.98
C GLY A 205 4.85 -19.31 -12.11
N SER A 206 5.18 -18.14 -11.54
CA SER A 206 6.54 -17.60 -11.52
C SER A 206 7.42 -18.12 -10.37
N GLY A 207 6.84 -18.77 -9.36
CA GLY A 207 7.56 -19.27 -8.18
C GLY A 207 8.25 -18.17 -7.38
N SER A 208 7.55 -17.05 -7.14
CA SER A 208 8.12 -15.88 -6.46
C SER A 208 8.65 -16.22 -5.06
N THR A 209 9.82 -15.69 -4.71
CA THR A 209 10.42 -15.84 -3.37
C THR A 209 10.19 -14.64 -2.46
N ILE A 210 9.39 -13.67 -2.90
CA ILE A 210 9.00 -12.50 -2.08
C ILE A 210 7.96 -12.95 -1.06
N ALA A 211 8.13 -12.56 0.21
CA ALA A 211 7.29 -13.06 1.30
C ALA A 211 5.79 -12.81 1.08
N LEU A 212 5.43 -11.61 0.60
CA LEU A 212 4.03 -11.26 0.30
C LEU A 212 3.40 -12.23 -0.72
N ASN A 213 4.09 -12.46 -1.85
CA ASN A 213 3.59 -13.33 -2.91
C ASN A 213 3.49 -14.80 -2.45
N MET A 214 4.38 -15.24 -1.56
CA MET A 214 4.31 -16.58 -0.99
C MET A 214 3.10 -16.75 -0.07
N VAL A 215 2.73 -15.71 0.68
CA VAL A 215 1.51 -15.72 1.50
C VAL A 215 0.28 -15.83 0.61
N ASP A 216 0.18 -14.99 -0.42
CA ASP A 216 -0.93 -15.02 -1.40
C ASP A 216 -1.08 -16.39 -2.08
N ALA A 217 0.05 -17.03 -2.43
CA ALA A 217 0.06 -18.35 -3.05
C ALA A 217 -0.20 -19.52 -2.07
N SER A 218 -0.29 -19.26 -0.76
CA SER A 218 -0.49 -20.30 0.26
C SER A 218 -1.88 -20.29 0.90
N ALA A 219 -2.65 -19.23 0.69
CA ALA A 219 -4.02 -19.05 1.15
C ALA A 219 -5.00 -19.94 0.36
#